data_AF-A0A2W6ARZ1-F1
#
_entry.id   AF-A0A2W6ARZ1-F1
#
_cell.length_a   1.000
_cell.length_b   1.000
_cell.length_c   1.000
_cell.angle_alpha   90.00
_cell.angle_beta   90.00
_cell.angle_gamma   90.00
#
_symmetry.space_group_name_H-M   'P 1'
#
loop_
_entity.id
_entity.type
_entity.pdbx_description
1 polymer ?
#
loop_
_entity_poly.entity_id
_entity_poly.type
_entity_poly.pdbx_seq_one_letter_code
_entity_poly.pdbx_strand_id
1 'polypeptide(L)'
;MTTQYDRAAAIRSEEAVALYQRHDPAAARWAAGYSVINHSTETRARVYQMADLLAARGTAGDGVPLFELLAAADRIASAAMWLVVHQTYAQHVYLDGRDLDVADFKPHP
;
A
#
# COMPACT_ATOMS: atom_id res chain seq x y z
N MET A 1 27.23 -8.59 -4.28
CA MET A 1 28.13 -7.65 -3.59
C MET A 1 27.56 -6.26 -3.81
N THR A 2 26.70 -5.78 -2.90
CA THR A 2 26.04 -4.46 -3.02
C THR A 2 27.08 -3.38 -2.84
N THR A 3 27.22 -2.49 -3.82
CA THR A 3 28.32 -1.52 -3.88
C THR A 3 28.08 -0.40 -2.87
N GLN A 4 29.15 0.24 -2.35
CA GLN A 4 29.03 1.41 -1.45
C GLN A 4 28.14 2.52 -2.05
N TYR A 5 28.12 2.62 -3.38
CA TYR A 5 27.29 3.57 -4.13
C TYR A 5 25.79 3.26 -4.03
N ASP A 6 25.40 1.97 -4.06
CA ASP A 6 24.00 1.54 -3.94
C ASP A 6 23.45 1.85 -2.54
N ARG A 7 24.30 1.72 -1.52
CA ARG A 7 23.93 2.02 -0.13
C ARG A 7 23.71 3.52 0.09
N ALA A 8 24.55 4.37 -0.50
CA ALA A 8 24.37 5.82 -0.44
C ALA A 8 23.11 6.28 -1.20
N ALA A 9 22.78 5.64 -2.33
CA ALA A 9 21.53 5.91 -3.04
C ALA A 9 20.29 5.49 -2.21
N ALA A 10 20.34 4.33 -1.55
CA ALA A 10 19.27 3.85 -0.68
C ALA A 10 19.00 4.83 0.48
N ILE A 11 20.05 5.28 1.19
CA ILE A 11 19.91 6.23 2.31
C ILE A 11 19.26 7.54 1.84
N ARG A 12 19.72 8.11 0.73
CA ARG A 12 19.13 9.34 0.18
C ARG A 12 17.64 9.16 -0.18
N SER A 13 17.28 7.99 -0.69
CA SER A 13 15.88 7.68 -1.01
C SER A 13 15.01 7.60 0.25
N GLU A 14 15.50 6.94 1.30
CA GLU A 14 14.83 6.86 2.60
C GLU A 14 14.65 8.25 3.24
N GLU A 15 15.69 9.07 3.23
CA GLU A 15 15.64 10.45 3.74
C GLU A 15 14.66 11.32 2.98
N ALA A 16 14.65 11.23 1.63
CA ALA A 16 13.73 11.98 0.78
C ALA A 16 12.26 11.58 1.04
N VAL A 17 11.98 10.27 1.14
CA VAL A 17 10.65 9.75 1.47
C VAL A 17 10.21 10.23 2.85
N ALA A 18 11.09 10.16 3.85
CA ALA A 18 10.78 10.60 5.20
C ALA A 18 10.52 12.11 5.27
N LEU A 19 11.28 12.91 4.51
CA LEU A 19 11.07 14.35 4.42
C LEU A 19 9.71 14.66 3.80
N TYR A 20 9.37 14.02 2.68
CA TYR A 20 8.08 14.22 2.01
C TYR A 20 6.91 13.92 2.95
N GLN A 21 6.96 12.80 3.66
CA GLN A 21 5.91 12.39 4.62
C GLN A 21 5.75 13.38 5.79
N ARG A 22 6.83 14.04 6.22
CA ARG A 22 6.73 15.09 7.25
C ARG A 22 6.02 16.34 6.74
N HIS A 23 6.15 16.65 5.46
CA HIS A 23 5.53 17.82 4.84
C HIS A 23 4.08 17.57 4.37
N ASP A 24 3.75 16.33 4.02
CA ASP A 24 2.41 15.94 3.55
C ASP A 24 1.83 14.82 4.43
N PRO A 25 0.93 15.15 5.38
CA PRO A 25 0.27 14.17 6.24
C PRO A 25 -0.59 13.15 5.48
N ALA A 26 -1.15 13.50 4.32
CA ALA A 26 -1.94 12.57 3.53
C ALA A 26 -1.04 11.52 2.86
N ALA A 27 0.13 11.95 2.37
CA ALA A 27 1.16 11.04 1.89
C ALA A 27 1.67 10.10 3.00
N ALA A 28 1.89 10.62 4.21
CA ALA A 28 2.26 9.81 5.37
C ALA A 28 1.21 8.74 5.69
N ARG A 29 -0.07 9.09 5.65
CA ARG A 29 -1.17 8.14 5.93
C ARG A 29 -1.25 7.04 4.88
N TRP A 30 -1.16 7.35 3.59
CA TRP A 30 -1.12 6.34 2.53
C TRP A 30 0.12 5.43 2.67
N ALA A 31 1.28 6.04 2.94
CA ALA A 31 2.52 5.30 3.03
C ALA A 31 2.63 4.34 4.23
N ALA A 32 1.79 4.52 5.25
CA ALA A 32 1.64 3.56 6.35
C ALA A 32 1.13 2.19 5.86
N GLY A 33 0.56 2.12 4.65
CA GLY A 33 0.01 0.91 4.07
C GLY A 33 -1.38 0.56 4.60
N TYR A 34 -1.90 -0.58 4.18
CA TYR A 34 -3.19 -1.09 4.64
C TYR A 34 -3.24 -2.62 4.56
N SER A 35 -3.60 -3.26 5.68
CA SER A 35 -3.65 -4.73 5.78
C SER A 35 -2.32 -5.38 5.35
N VAL A 36 -2.35 -6.23 4.32
CA VAL A 36 -1.16 -6.91 3.76
C VAL A 36 -0.33 -6.02 2.83
N ILE A 37 -0.84 -4.85 2.42
CA ILE A 37 -0.17 -3.95 1.50
C ILE A 37 0.83 -3.08 2.26
N ASN A 38 2.11 -3.26 1.92
CA ASN A 38 3.20 -2.42 2.39
C ASN A 38 3.92 -1.83 1.18
N HIS A 39 4.10 -0.51 1.17
CA HIS A 39 4.81 0.18 0.10
C HIS A 39 6.31 0.14 0.37
N SER A 40 7.12 -0.31 -0.59
CA SER A 40 8.57 -0.18 -0.49
C SER A 40 9.01 1.28 -0.52
N THR A 41 10.22 1.59 -0.03
CA THR A 41 10.80 2.94 -0.15
C THR A 41 10.83 3.41 -1.61
N GLU A 42 11.15 2.50 -2.53
CA GLU A 42 11.17 2.79 -3.97
C GLU A 42 9.78 3.19 -4.49
N THR A 43 8.74 2.44 -4.15
CA THR A 43 7.36 2.76 -4.56
C THR A 43 6.94 4.12 -4.02
N ARG A 44 7.22 4.39 -2.73
CA ARG A 44 6.89 5.69 -2.11
C ARG A 44 7.59 6.84 -2.84
N ALA A 45 8.90 6.72 -3.09
CA ALA A 45 9.68 7.74 -3.77
C ALA A 45 9.14 8.03 -5.19
N ARG A 46 8.81 6.99 -5.95
CA ARG A 46 8.24 7.12 -7.30
C ARG A 46 6.85 7.77 -7.28
N VAL A 47 6.00 7.40 -6.33
CA VAL A 47 4.65 7.99 -6.21
C VAL A 47 4.73 9.46 -5.78
N TYR A 48 5.64 9.82 -4.88
CA TYR A 48 5.84 11.23 -4.48
C TYR A 48 6.35 12.07 -5.65
N GLN A 49 7.33 11.56 -6.39
CA GLN A 49 7.80 12.23 -7.60
C GLN A 49 6.66 12.39 -8.62
N MET A 50 5.81 11.39 -8.79
CA MET A 50 4.63 11.48 -9.66
C MET A 50 3.65 12.55 -9.16
N ALA A 51 3.40 12.62 -7.85
CA ALA A 51 2.53 13.64 -7.25
C ALA A 51 3.04 15.06 -7.53
N ASP A 52 4.33 15.31 -7.30
CA ASP A 52 4.97 16.60 -7.58
C ASP A 52 4.90 16.96 -9.07
N LEU A 53 5.14 15.99 -9.96
CA LEU A 53 5.05 16.20 -11.41
C LEU A 53 3.63 16.53 -11.86
N LEU A 54 2.61 15.86 -11.32
CA LEU A 54 1.20 16.16 -11.64
C LEU A 54 0.83 17.56 -11.15
N ALA A 55 1.24 17.93 -9.93
CA ALA A 55 1.00 19.25 -9.35
C ALA A 55 1.67 20.36 -10.17
N ALA A 56 2.96 20.19 -10.52
CA ALA A 56 3.70 21.15 -11.34
C ALA A 56 3.10 21.35 -12.74
N ARG A 57 2.45 20.32 -13.29
CA ARG A 57 1.75 20.37 -14.58
C ARG A 57 0.32 20.91 -14.47
N GLY A 58 -0.18 21.19 -13.26
CA GLY A 58 -1.58 21.53 -13.04
C GLY A 58 -2.55 20.41 -13.45
N THR A 59 -2.07 19.16 -13.48
CA THR A 59 -2.90 18.01 -13.83
C THR A 59 -3.65 17.54 -12.59
N ALA A 60 -4.98 17.61 -12.64
CA ALA A 60 -5.86 17.19 -11.55
C ALA A 60 -6.91 16.20 -12.06
N GLY A 61 -7.37 15.33 -11.16
CA GLY A 61 -8.49 14.43 -11.40
C GLY A 61 -9.85 15.10 -11.16
N ASP A 62 -10.82 14.31 -10.72
CA ASP A 62 -12.20 14.70 -10.39
C ASP A 62 -12.36 15.42 -9.03
N GLY A 63 -11.28 16.00 -8.52
CA GLY A 63 -11.26 16.72 -7.24
C GLY A 63 -10.97 15.86 -6.01
N VAL A 64 -10.82 14.53 -6.15
CA VAL A 64 -10.35 13.67 -5.06
C VAL A 64 -8.84 13.87 -4.85
N PRO A 65 -8.36 14.14 -3.63
CA PRO A 65 -6.93 14.25 -3.35
C PRO A 65 -6.20 12.94 -3.65
N LEU A 66 -5.06 13.02 -4.34
CA LEU A 66 -4.31 11.85 -4.84
C LEU A 66 -4.06 10.79 -3.75
N PHE A 67 -3.53 11.18 -2.60
CA PHE A 67 -3.19 10.23 -1.54
C PHE A 67 -4.44 9.64 -0.84
N GLU A 68 -5.58 10.32 -0.87
CA GLU A 68 -6.85 9.72 -0.42
C GLU A 68 -7.33 8.66 -1.40
N LEU A 69 -7.22 8.94 -2.70
CA LEU A 69 -7.56 8.00 -3.76
C LEU A 69 -6.69 6.73 -3.67
N LEU A 70 -5.37 6.89 -3.49
CA LEU A 70 -4.46 5.76 -3.33
C LEU A 70 -4.78 4.95 -2.06
N ALA A 71 -5.03 5.62 -0.92
CA ALA A 71 -5.43 4.93 0.31
C ALA A 71 -6.79 4.23 0.20
N ALA A 72 -7.72 4.74 -0.62
CA ALA A 72 -8.97 4.04 -0.93
C ALA A 72 -8.73 2.83 -1.83
N ALA A 73 -7.84 2.95 -2.82
CA ALA A 73 -7.45 1.84 -3.68
C ALA A 73 -6.84 0.68 -2.88
N ASP A 74 -5.96 0.96 -1.91
CA ASP A 74 -5.37 -0.08 -1.04
C ASP A 74 -6.42 -0.85 -0.24
N ARG A 75 -7.48 -0.17 0.22
CA ARG A 75 -8.60 -0.79 0.93
C ARG A 75 -9.38 -1.73 0.03
N ILE A 76 -9.70 -1.29 -1.18
CA ILE A 76 -10.44 -2.09 -2.16
C ILE A 76 -9.60 -3.30 -2.58
N ALA A 77 -8.31 -3.11 -2.86
CA ALA A 77 -7.40 -4.19 -3.22
C ALA A 77 -7.28 -5.22 -2.09
N SER A 78 -7.19 -4.77 -0.84
CA SER A 78 -7.13 -5.66 0.32
C SER A 78 -8.42 -6.43 0.54
N ALA A 79 -9.59 -5.80 0.33
CA ALA A 79 -10.88 -6.50 0.37
C ALA A 79 -11.00 -7.57 -0.72
N ALA A 80 -10.51 -7.27 -1.93
CA ALA A 80 -10.48 -8.23 -3.03
C ALA A 80 -9.54 -9.41 -2.73
N MET A 81 -8.34 -9.15 -2.21
CA MET A 81 -7.41 -10.22 -1.81
C MET A 81 -7.99 -11.09 -0.70
N TRP A 82 -8.66 -10.48 0.30
CA TRP A 82 -9.38 -11.20 1.34
C TRP A 82 -10.42 -12.14 0.74
N LEU A 83 -11.23 -11.65 -0.22
CA LEU A 83 -12.25 -12.46 -0.89
C LEU A 83 -11.63 -13.66 -1.62
N VAL A 84 -10.56 -13.44 -2.38
CA VAL A 84 -9.87 -14.52 -3.12
C VAL A 84 -9.36 -15.60 -2.17
N VAL A 85 -8.70 -15.22 -1.07
CA VAL A 85 -8.19 -16.18 -0.08
C VAL A 85 -9.34 -17.02 0.51
N HIS A 86 -10.47 -16.40 0.85
CA HIS A 86 -11.62 -17.13 1.38
C HIS A 86 -12.28 -18.02 0.32
N GLN A 87 -12.36 -17.57 -0.93
CA GLN A 87 -12.87 -18.38 -2.03
C GLN A 87 -11.98 -19.60 -2.31
N THR A 88 -10.66 -19.47 -2.17
CA THR A 88 -9.74 -20.59 -2.39
C THR A 88 -9.75 -21.56 -1.23
N TYR A 89 -9.62 -21.07 0.01
CA TYR A 89 -9.30 -21.93 1.15
C TYR A 89 -10.47 -22.20 2.11
N ALA A 90 -11.43 -21.28 2.25
CA ALA A 90 -12.45 -21.39 3.29
C ALA A 90 -13.71 -22.09 2.79
N GLN A 91 -14.18 -23.09 3.53
CA GLN A 91 -15.50 -23.69 3.36
C GLN A 91 -16.57 -22.89 4.12
N HIS A 92 -16.24 -22.38 5.31
CA HIS A 92 -17.09 -21.48 6.08
C HIS A 92 -16.37 -20.16 6.36
N VAL A 93 -17.12 -19.05 6.31
CA VAL A 93 -16.58 -17.70 6.56
C VAL A 93 -17.37 -17.07 7.68
N TYR A 94 -16.70 -16.76 8.79
CA TYR A 94 -17.29 -16.09 9.95
C TYR A 94 -16.75 -14.67 10.07
N LEU A 95 -17.64 -13.70 10.27
CA LEU A 95 -17.29 -12.27 10.37
C LEU A 95 -17.26 -11.77 11.82
N ASP A 96 -17.46 -12.65 12.80
CA ASP A 96 -17.51 -12.34 14.23
C ASP A 96 -16.15 -12.50 14.94
N GLY A 97 -15.10 -12.83 14.19
CA GLY A 97 -13.73 -12.92 14.70
C GLY A 97 -13.43 -14.19 15.49
N ARG A 98 -14.29 -15.22 15.43
CA ARG A 98 -13.97 -16.54 15.99
C ARG A 98 -12.78 -17.19 15.26
N ASP A 99 -12.06 -18.05 15.97
CA ASP A 99 -11.01 -18.87 15.38
C ASP A 99 -11.61 -19.93 14.43
N LEU A 100 -10.86 -20.27 13.38
CA LEU A 100 -11.23 -21.31 12.41
C LEU A 100 -10.75 -22.68 12.87
N ASP A 101 -11.58 -23.71 12.68
CA ASP A 101 -11.17 -25.11 12.81
C ASP A 101 -10.65 -25.64 11.45
N VAL A 102 -9.92 -26.75 11.46
CA VAL A 102 -9.53 -27.51 10.26
C VAL A 102 -10.75 -27.82 9.38
N ALA A 103 -11.89 -28.12 10.00
CA ALA A 103 -13.14 -28.41 9.29
C ALA A 103 -13.74 -27.19 8.57
N ASP A 104 -13.29 -25.96 8.85
CA ASP A 104 -13.73 -24.75 8.16
C ASP A 104 -12.97 -24.48 6.87
N PHE A 105 -11.93 -25.27 6.56
CA PHE A 105 -11.17 -25.20 5.31
C PHE A 105 -11.71 -26.19 4.27
N LYS A 106 -11.60 -25.83 2.99
CA LYS A 106 -11.93 -26.75 1.89
C LYS A 106 -10.93 -27.91 1.84
N PRO A 107 -11.38 -29.16 1.63
CA PRO A 107 -10.49 -30.31 1.56
C PRO A 107 -9.61 -30.31 0.30
N HIS A 108 -10.07 -29.66 -0.78
CA HIS A 108 -9.38 -29.54 -2.07
C HIS A 108 -9.48 -28.09 -2.57
N PRO A 109 -8.57 -27.20 -2.16
CA PRO A 109 -8.56 -25.78 -2.55
C PRO A 109 -8.06 -25.54 -3.97
#